data_AF-A0AAD9IVE6-F1
#
_entry.id   AF-A0AAD9IVE6-F1
#
_cell.length_a   1.000
_cell.length_b   1.000
_cell.length_c   1.000
_cell.angle_alpha   90.00
_cell.angle_beta   90.00
_cell.angle_gamma   90.00
#
_symmetry.space_group_name_H-M   'P 1'
#
loop_
_entity.id
_entity.type
_entity.pdbx_description
1 polymer ?
#
loop_
_entity_poly.entity_id
_entity_poly.type
_entity_poly.pdbx_seq_one_letter_code
_entity_poly.pdbx_strand_id
1 'polypeptide(L)'
;MADHRPVHILIILLSFLSMVATIIFHYAATFTIRELLQIPKSWYKSNATTLYQTYKLPITPSYWTSYIWVAIFVFQVMWLGYALTLMCRTTSDKRVYLYDQGFMPIWLLVFFLLALVCHMAGVFSYDRNQQIATTFMYVLTAASLVACLVVSYVYLYRHGGELLRDDLELDVTLTRALVQNGLSMYMAWSGFNFALSLAVNLVFDNGLKPKDASTIALGLLVFFIVLYAVLDIVVRSKYMCYTFSAYLVGMAGLIGILTENYEAWERNTIMTCIVLAITLLAFGIKVAFTMWRWRTCPEPIMCSEEMKKAMANKPVVPPTPTSEQMLYPWYQPQPVYYMLPPPEMPYQQSPVIYTSPPQPMADVQTLALSPTENQVQVLNQIPSQQPVYQTIPAGGWTGWVS
;
A
#
# COMPACT_ATOMS: atom_id res chain seq x y z
N MET A 1 -32.28 4.58 -19.38
CA MET A 1 -32.22 4.59 -17.89
C MET A 1 -31.52 3.32 -17.47
N ALA A 2 -30.28 3.40 -16.96
CA ALA A 2 -29.57 2.21 -16.50
C ALA A 2 -30.13 1.79 -15.13
N ASP A 3 -30.77 0.61 -15.08
CA ASP A 3 -31.38 0.08 -13.86
C ASP A 3 -30.33 -0.14 -12.78
N HIS A 4 -30.68 0.26 -11.55
CA HIS A 4 -29.87 -0.01 -10.38
C HIS A 4 -29.64 -1.53 -10.23
N ARG A 5 -28.45 -1.91 -9.76
CA ARG A 5 -28.18 -3.28 -9.30
C ARG A 5 -28.31 -3.31 -7.77
N PRO A 6 -29.50 -3.60 -7.21
CA PRO A 6 -29.75 -3.49 -5.77
C PRO A 6 -28.81 -4.38 -4.94
N VAL A 7 -28.42 -5.54 -5.47
CA VAL A 7 -27.47 -6.45 -4.82
C VAL A 7 -26.09 -5.79 -4.63
N HIS A 8 -25.61 -5.04 -5.62
CA HIS A 8 -24.29 -4.40 -5.52
C HIS A 8 -24.32 -3.29 -4.46
N ILE A 9 -25.37 -2.46 -4.47
CA ILE A 9 -25.59 -1.42 -3.46
C ILE A 9 -25.67 -2.03 -2.06
N LEU A 10 -26.43 -3.11 -1.90
CA LEU A 10 -26.57 -3.81 -0.63
C LEU A 10 -25.21 -4.30 -0.12
N ILE A 11 -24.37 -4.89 -0.97
CA ILE A 11 -23.06 -5.41 -0.57
C ILE A 11 -22.09 -4.27 -0.22
N ILE A 12 -22.13 -3.13 -0.91
CA ILE A 12 -21.33 -1.95 -0.53
C ILE A 12 -21.72 -1.47 0.86
N LEU A 13 -23.02 -1.27 1.09
CA LEU A 13 -23.55 -0.84 2.39
C LEU A 13 -23.19 -1.84 3.50
N LEU A 14 -23.37 -3.14 3.23
CA LEU A 14 -23.02 -4.21 4.16
C LEU A 14 -21.52 -4.21 4.49
N SER A 15 -20.66 -3.99 3.50
CA SER A 15 -19.20 -3.91 3.69
C SER A 15 -18.81 -2.72 4.55
N PHE A 16 -19.41 -1.54 4.30
CA PHE A 16 -19.18 -0.35 5.11
C PHE A 16 -19.65 -0.54 6.56
N LEU A 17 -20.87 -1.04 6.76
CA LEU A 17 -21.41 -1.29 8.10
C LEU A 17 -20.62 -2.36 8.86
N SER A 18 -20.20 -3.42 8.17
CA SER A 18 -19.36 -4.48 8.75
C SER A 18 -17.97 -3.95 9.13
N MET A 19 -17.42 -3.01 8.35
CA MET A 19 -16.17 -2.35 8.69
C MET A 19 -16.31 -1.49 9.95
N VAL A 20 -17.38 -0.68 10.06
CA VAL A 20 -17.66 0.10 11.27
C VAL A 20 -17.81 -0.80 12.49
N ALA A 21 -18.58 -1.89 12.36
CA ALA A 21 -18.72 -2.89 13.42
C ALA A 21 -17.36 -3.50 13.80
N THR A 22 -16.53 -3.87 12.81
CA THR A 22 -15.18 -4.42 13.02
C THR A 22 -14.31 -3.46 13.82
N ILE A 23 -14.32 -2.16 13.48
CA ILE A 23 -13.56 -1.13 14.22
C ILE A 23 -14.04 -1.06 15.67
N ILE A 24 -15.35 -0.98 15.88
CA ILE A 24 -15.94 -0.90 17.22
C ILE A 24 -15.54 -2.11 18.06
N PHE A 25 -15.75 -3.32 17.54
CA PHE A 25 -15.44 -4.53 18.30
C PHE A 25 -13.93 -4.72 18.49
N HIS A 26 -13.10 -4.43 17.49
CA HIS A 26 -11.65 -4.51 17.63
C HIS A 26 -11.13 -3.59 18.73
N TYR A 27 -11.53 -2.30 18.72
CA TYR A 27 -11.10 -1.39 19.77
C TYR A 27 -11.78 -1.62 21.11
N ALA A 28 -12.96 -2.23 21.14
CA ALA A 28 -13.58 -2.72 22.37
C ALA A 28 -12.75 -3.84 23.04
N ALA A 29 -12.03 -4.65 22.24
CA ALA A 29 -11.10 -5.64 22.76
C ALA A 29 -9.84 -4.98 23.38
N THR A 30 -9.47 -3.79 22.89
CA THR A 30 -8.40 -2.97 23.43
C THR A 30 -8.90 -2.04 24.56
N PHE A 31 -8.02 -1.63 25.47
CA PHE A 31 -8.43 -0.80 26.61
C PHE A 31 -9.01 0.57 26.18
N THR A 32 -8.58 1.09 25.04
CA THR A 32 -8.78 2.49 24.61
C THR A 32 -10.24 2.95 24.55
N ILE A 33 -11.18 2.07 24.24
CA ILE A 33 -12.60 2.45 24.04
C ILE A 33 -13.54 1.74 25.03
N ARG A 34 -13.08 0.70 25.73
CA ARG A 34 -13.93 -0.12 26.62
C ARG A 34 -14.60 0.69 27.73
N GLU A 35 -13.84 1.57 28.37
CA GLU A 35 -14.36 2.46 29.43
C GLU A 35 -15.24 3.58 28.85
N LEU A 36 -14.86 4.15 27.71
CA LEU A 36 -15.62 5.21 27.05
C LEU A 36 -17.01 4.75 26.59
N LEU A 37 -17.11 3.53 26.03
CA LEU A 37 -18.36 2.95 25.54
C LEU A 37 -19.10 2.10 26.58
N GLN A 38 -18.62 2.08 27.83
CA GLN A 38 -19.22 1.30 28.93
C GLN A 38 -19.50 -0.16 28.54
N ILE A 39 -18.59 -0.78 27.78
CA ILE A 39 -18.83 -2.08 27.17
C ILE A 39 -18.90 -3.14 28.28
N PRO A 40 -19.96 -3.97 28.32
CA PRO A 40 -20.13 -4.97 29.36
C PRO A 40 -18.91 -5.88 29.48
N LYS A 41 -18.49 -6.16 30.73
CA LYS A 41 -17.39 -7.11 30.99
C LYS A 41 -17.64 -8.52 30.42
N SER A 42 -18.89 -8.84 30.05
CA SER A 42 -19.26 -10.13 29.44
C SER A 42 -18.82 -10.27 27.98
N TRP A 43 -18.55 -9.17 27.25
CA TRP A 43 -18.20 -9.26 25.83
C TRP A 43 -16.78 -9.82 25.64
N TYR A 44 -15.83 -9.33 26.44
CA TYR A 44 -14.44 -9.76 26.44
C TYR A 44 -14.01 -10.26 27.82
N LYS A 45 -13.47 -11.49 27.87
CA LYS A 45 -13.01 -12.13 29.10
C LYS A 45 -11.72 -11.52 29.64
N SER A 46 -10.84 -11.06 28.76
CA SER A 46 -9.56 -10.44 29.09
C SER A 46 -9.45 -9.05 28.48
N ASN A 47 -8.42 -8.30 28.85
CA ASN A 47 -8.07 -7.05 28.17
C ASN A 47 -6.80 -7.27 27.32
N ALA A 48 -6.61 -6.45 26.29
CA ALA A 48 -5.47 -6.58 25.38
C ALA A 48 -4.10 -6.53 26.07
N THR A 49 -3.95 -5.69 27.11
CA THR A 49 -2.69 -5.53 27.84
C THR A 49 -2.30 -6.80 28.60
N THR A 50 -3.26 -7.43 29.28
CA THR A 50 -3.06 -8.70 29.97
C THR A 50 -2.74 -9.81 28.98
N LEU A 51 -3.46 -9.89 27.85
CA LEU A 51 -3.14 -10.88 26.81
C LEU A 51 -1.74 -10.65 26.21
N TYR A 52 -1.36 -9.40 25.96
CA TYR A 52 -0.03 -9.02 25.48
C TYR A 52 1.07 -9.47 26.44
N GLN A 53 0.89 -9.25 27.74
CA GLN A 53 1.86 -9.67 28.76
C GLN A 53 1.93 -11.19 28.90
N THR A 54 0.78 -11.87 28.86
CA THR A 54 0.70 -13.33 28.96
C THR A 54 1.39 -14.03 27.78
N TYR A 55 1.16 -13.55 26.56
CA TYR A 55 1.66 -14.17 25.33
C TYR A 55 2.91 -13.48 24.77
N LYS A 56 3.68 -12.79 25.62
CA LYS A 56 4.91 -12.11 25.18
C LYS A 56 5.97 -13.12 24.75
N LEU A 57 6.45 -12.99 23.52
CA LEU A 57 7.51 -13.78 22.91
C LEU A 57 8.60 -12.85 22.35
N PRO A 58 9.81 -13.36 22.06
CA PRO A 58 10.87 -12.57 21.42
C PRO A 58 10.50 -11.95 20.06
N ILE A 59 9.44 -12.44 19.41
CA ILE A 59 8.88 -11.89 18.15
C ILE A 59 7.68 -10.95 18.39
N THR A 60 7.23 -10.77 19.64
CA THR A 60 6.12 -9.87 19.95
C THR A 60 6.59 -8.43 19.80
N PRO A 61 6.01 -7.64 18.88
CA PRO A 61 6.44 -6.26 18.68
C PRO A 61 6.01 -5.36 19.83
N SER A 62 6.67 -4.21 19.97
CA SER A 62 6.33 -3.22 20.99
C SER A 62 4.91 -2.70 20.83
N TYR A 63 4.31 -2.26 21.93
CA TYR A 63 2.91 -1.83 22.00
C TYR A 63 2.55 -0.69 21.03
N TRP A 64 3.50 0.20 20.69
CA TRP A 64 3.27 1.28 19.72
C TRP A 64 2.86 0.75 18.33
N THR A 65 3.24 -0.48 17.98
CA THR A 65 2.83 -1.09 16.70
C THR A 65 1.32 -1.28 16.58
N SER A 66 0.56 -1.18 17.69
CA SER A 66 -0.90 -1.11 17.66
C SER A 66 -1.44 0.02 16.76
N TYR A 67 -0.68 1.12 16.57
CA TYR A 67 -1.06 2.20 15.66
C TYR A 67 -1.12 1.77 14.18
N ILE A 68 -0.51 0.65 13.80
CA ILE A 68 -0.67 0.07 12.46
C ILE A 68 -2.15 -0.26 12.19
N TRP A 69 -2.91 -0.72 13.18
CA TRP A 69 -4.35 -0.95 13.04
C TRP A 69 -5.12 0.34 12.76
N VAL A 70 -4.74 1.45 13.38
CA VAL A 70 -5.34 2.78 13.07
C VAL A 70 -5.13 3.10 11.59
N ALA A 71 -3.90 3.00 11.09
CA ALA A 71 -3.60 3.25 9.68
C ALA A 71 -4.39 2.32 8.74
N ILE A 72 -4.44 1.02 9.06
CA ILE A 72 -5.23 0.03 8.31
C ILE A 72 -6.70 0.46 8.21
N PHE A 73 -7.31 0.77 9.35
CA PHE A 73 -8.73 1.11 9.42
C PHE A 73 -9.04 2.44 8.75
N VAL A 74 -8.18 3.45 8.87
CA VAL A 74 -8.33 4.71 8.15
C VAL A 74 -8.35 4.45 6.64
N PHE A 75 -7.40 3.66 6.12
CA PHE A 75 -7.41 3.28 4.70
C PHE A 75 -8.66 2.50 4.30
N GLN A 76 -9.09 1.53 5.12
CA GLN A 76 -10.29 0.75 4.82
C GLN A 76 -11.55 1.64 4.75
N VAL A 77 -11.71 2.55 5.71
CA VAL A 77 -12.83 3.50 5.74
C VAL A 77 -12.75 4.48 4.56
N MET A 78 -11.56 4.96 4.20
CA MET A 78 -11.40 5.88 3.06
C MET A 78 -11.85 5.24 1.74
N TRP A 79 -11.40 4.01 1.44
CA TRP A 79 -11.78 3.39 0.16
C TRP A 79 -13.24 2.93 0.14
N LEU A 80 -13.81 2.49 1.28
CA LEU A 80 -15.24 2.21 1.40
C LEU A 80 -16.10 3.49 1.39
N GLY A 81 -15.58 4.60 1.90
CA GLY A 81 -16.22 5.92 1.79
C GLY A 81 -16.25 6.36 0.33
N TYR A 82 -15.13 6.22 -0.37
CA TYR A 82 -15.05 6.45 -1.81
C TYR A 82 -16.03 5.55 -2.59
N ALA A 83 -16.12 4.27 -2.24
CA ALA A 83 -17.11 3.33 -2.77
C ALA A 83 -18.55 3.82 -2.63
N LEU A 84 -18.91 4.42 -1.50
CA LEU A 84 -20.24 5.02 -1.31
C LEU A 84 -20.47 6.22 -2.24
N THR A 85 -19.44 7.04 -2.50
CA THR A 85 -19.56 8.18 -3.43
C THR A 85 -19.86 7.73 -4.86
N LEU A 86 -19.36 6.56 -5.27
CA LEU A 86 -19.62 5.99 -6.60
C LEU A 86 -21.11 5.67 -6.83
N MET A 87 -21.89 5.43 -5.75
CA MET A 87 -23.34 5.21 -5.85
C MET A 87 -24.09 6.46 -6.31
N CYS A 88 -23.55 7.63 -5.99
CA CYS A 88 -24.13 8.93 -6.29
C CYS A 88 -23.59 9.57 -7.58
N ARG A 89 -22.49 9.04 -8.14
CA ARG A 89 -21.85 9.58 -9.35
C ARG A 89 -22.42 8.97 -10.64
N THR A 90 -22.64 9.83 -11.62
CA THR A 90 -23.07 9.47 -12.99
C THR A 90 -22.05 9.97 -14.00
N THR A 91 -21.76 9.16 -15.01
CA THR A 91 -21.06 9.56 -16.24
C THR A 91 -22.09 9.70 -17.37
N SER A 92 -21.71 10.30 -18.49
CA SER A 92 -22.54 10.60 -19.67
C SER A 92 -23.46 9.46 -20.14
N ASP A 93 -23.04 8.19 -20.03
CA ASP A 93 -23.85 7.04 -20.46
C ASP A 93 -24.34 6.13 -19.32
N LYS A 94 -23.67 6.09 -18.15
CA LYS A 94 -23.95 5.13 -17.06
C LYS A 94 -23.56 5.66 -15.68
N ARG A 95 -24.14 5.09 -14.61
CA ARG A 95 -23.69 5.35 -13.23
C ARG A 95 -22.31 4.72 -13.00
N VAL A 96 -21.44 5.42 -12.27
CA VAL A 96 -20.03 5.01 -12.14
C VAL A 96 -19.90 3.66 -11.43
N TYR A 97 -20.71 3.39 -10.40
CA TYR A 97 -20.71 2.07 -9.72
C TYR A 97 -21.26 0.92 -10.58
N LEU A 98 -21.98 1.21 -11.68
CA LEU A 98 -22.47 0.21 -12.63
C LEU A 98 -21.43 -0.15 -13.69
N TYR A 99 -20.27 0.53 -13.70
CA TYR A 99 -19.06 -0.04 -14.30
C TYR A 99 -18.63 -1.21 -13.42
N ASP A 100 -19.31 -2.35 -13.61
CA ASP A 100 -19.00 -3.68 -13.05
C ASP A 100 -17.58 -4.17 -13.41
N GLN A 101 -16.82 -3.33 -14.10
CA GLN A 101 -15.63 -3.67 -14.86
C GLN A 101 -14.37 -3.00 -14.28
N GLY A 102 -14.44 -1.86 -13.60
CA GLY A 102 -13.22 -1.10 -13.28
C GLY A 102 -12.76 -1.13 -11.83
N PHE A 103 -13.58 -0.55 -10.95
CA PHE A 103 -13.07 0.02 -9.70
C PHE A 103 -13.45 -0.78 -8.45
N MET A 104 -14.63 -1.39 -8.45
CA MET A 104 -15.14 -2.11 -7.28
C MET A 104 -15.97 -3.33 -7.70
N PRO A 105 -15.31 -4.43 -8.07
CA PRO A 105 -15.99 -5.66 -8.44
C PRO A 105 -16.74 -6.24 -7.24
N ILE A 106 -17.92 -6.81 -7.46
CA ILE A 106 -18.71 -7.46 -6.39
C ILE A 106 -17.89 -8.50 -5.62
N TRP A 107 -17.05 -9.26 -6.32
CA TRP A 107 -16.19 -10.28 -5.73
C TRP A 107 -15.13 -9.71 -4.79
N LEU A 108 -14.63 -8.50 -5.05
CA LEU A 108 -13.72 -7.81 -4.13
C LEU A 108 -14.41 -7.58 -2.79
N LEU A 109 -15.66 -7.10 -2.82
CA LEU A 109 -16.44 -6.83 -1.61
C LEU A 109 -16.81 -8.11 -0.87
N VAL A 110 -17.14 -9.20 -1.59
CA VAL A 110 -17.42 -10.51 -0.98
C VAL A 110 -16.21 -11.06 -0.23
N PHE A 111 -15.03 -11.06 -0.86
CA PHE A 111 -13.81 -11.48 -0.18
C PHE A 111 -13.42 -10.55 0.97
N PHE A 112 -13.70 -9.25 0.84
CA PHE A 112 -13.45 -8.30 1.92
C PHE A 112 -14.35 -8.55 3.13
N LEU A 113 -15.64 -8.82 2.92
CA LEU A 113 -16.55 -9.24 3.99
C LEU A 113 -16.07 -10.52 4.67
N LEU A 114 -15.62 -11.51 3.90
CA LEU A 114 -15.03 -12.73 4.45
C LEU A 114 -13.81 -12.41 5.33
N ALA A 115 -12.93 -11.53 4.86
CA ALA A 115 -11.77 -11.08 5.64
C ALA A 115 -12.18 -10.41 6.96
N LEU A 116 -13.21 -9.56 6.97
CA LEU A 116 -13.71 -8.92 8.19
C LEU A 116 -14.29 -9.95 9.17
N VAL A 117 -15.08 -10.90 8.69
CA VAL A 117 -15.67 -11.96 9.53
C VAL A 117 -14.57 -12.83 10.13
N CYS A 118 -13.62 -13.29 9.33
CA CYS A 118 -12.48 -14.08 9.81
C CYS A 118 -11.63 -13.29 10.81
N HIS A 119 -11.34 -12.01 10.54
CA HIS A 119 -10.58 -11.16 11.46
C HIS A 119 -11.28 -11.04 12.81
N MET A 120 -12.58 -10.75 12.81
CA MET A 120 -13.35 -10.64 14.05
C MET A 120 -13.44 -11.96 14.81
N ALA A 121 -13.66 -13.07 14.09
CA ALA A 121 -13.60 -14.40 14.69
C ALA A 121 -12.24 -14.66 15.35
N GLY A 122 -11.14 -14.27 14.69
CA GLY A 122 -9.79 -14.37 15.25
C GLY A 122 -9.60 -13.56 16.53
N VAL A 123 -10.08 -12.31 16.57
CA VAL A 123 -10.04 -11.46 17.78
C VAL A 123 -10.80 -12.11 18.94
N PHE A 124 -12.01 -12.63 18.70
CA PHE A 124 -12.78 -13.31 19.73
C PHE A 124 -12.13 -14.62 20.18
N SER A 125 -11.62 -15.43 19.25
CA SER A 125 -10.89 -16.65 19.57
C SER A 125 -9.66 -16.36 20.44
N TYR A 126 -8.95 -15.26 20.18
CA TYR A 126 -7.78 -14.85 20.97
C TYR A 126 -8.18 -14.48 22.40
N ASP A 127 -9.25 -13.71 22.58
CA ASP A 127 -9.82 -13.39 23.91
C ASP A 127 -10.21 -14.66 24.69
N ARG A 128 -10.68 -15.70 24.00
CA ARG A 128 -11.10 -16.96 24.60
C ARG A 128 -9.97 -17.97 24.78
N ASN A 129 -8.72 -17.55 24.58
CA ASN A 129 -7.54 -18.39 24.65
C ASN A 129 -7.62 -19.62 23.72
N GLN A 130 -8.17 -19.45 22.53
CA GLN A 130 -8.24 -20.48 21.49
C GLN A 130 -7.16 -20.20 20.45
N GLN A 131 -5.90 -20.49 20.76
CA GLN A 131 -4.75 -20.07 19.94
C GLN A 131 -4.74 -20.76 18.57
N ILE A 132 -5.10 -22.05 18.51
CA ILE A 132 -5.29 -22.77 17.24
C ILE A 132 -6.33 -22.08 16.35
N ALA A 133 -7.53 -21.81 16.88
CA ALA A 133 -8.59 -21.15 16.12
C ALA A 133 -8.16 -19.74 15.66
N THR A 134 -7.52 -18.98 16.54
CA THR A 134 -6.98 -17.64 16.23
C THR A 134 -6.01 -17.69 15.05
N THR A 135 -5.09 -18.65 15.06
CA THR A 135 -4.09 -18.85 14.00
C THR A 135 -4.78 -19.13 12.66
N PHE A 136 -5.75 -20.06 12.63
CA PHE A 136 -6.51 -20.37 11.42
C PHE A 136 -7.29 -19.16 10.90
N MET A 137 -7.92 -18.39 11.79
CA MET A 137 -8.68 -17.20 11.39
C MET A 137 -7.80 -16.14 10.74
N TYR A 138 -6.58 -15.88 11.25
CA TYR A 138 -5.65 -14.94 10.60
C TYR A 138 -5.14 -15.44 9.24
N VAL A 139 -4.96 -16.75 9.05
CA VAL A 139 -4.66 -17.32 7.73
C VAL A 139 -5.81 -17.04 6.75
N LEU A 140 -7.06 -17.30 7.17
CA LEU A 140 -8.23 -17.05 6.33
C LEU A 140 -8.42 -15.56 6.01
N THR A 141 -8.16 -14.68 6.97
CA THR A 141 -8.15 -13.23 6.74
C THR A 141 -7.12 -12.84 5.69
N ALA A 142 -5.87 -13.28 5.84
CA ALA A 142 -4.80 -12.97 4.89
C ALA A 142 -5.12 -13.53 3.50
N ALA A 143 -5.60 -14.77 3.40
CA ALA A 143 -5.99 -15.40 2.13
C ALA A 143 -7.14 -14.65 1.44
N SER A 144 -8.14 -14.21 2.20
CA SER A 144 -9.26 -13.42 1.68
C SER A 144 -8.79 -12.06 1.16
N LEU A 145 -7.87 -11.40 1.86
CA LEU A 145 -7.28 -10.13 1.40
C LEU A 145 -6.39 -10.29 0.16
N VAL A 146 -5.66 -11.42 0.05
CA VAL A 146 -4.96 -11.78 -1.19
C VAL A 146 -5.96 -11.93 -2.34
N ALA A 147 -7.10 -12.59 -2.13
CA ALA A 147 -8.15 -12.69 -3.13
C ALA A 147 -8.71 -11.30 -3.53
N CYS A 148 -8.95 -10.40 -2.57
CA CYS A 148 -9.34 -9.02 -2.85
C CYS A 148 -8.33 -8.30 -3.75
N LEU A 149 -7.04 -8.41 -3.43
CA LEU A 149 -5.97 -7.80 -4.21
C LEU A 149 -5.90 -8.36 -5.63
N VAL A 150 -5.96 -9.69 -5.78
CA VAL A 150 -5.96 -10.34 -7.09
C VAL A 150 -7.13 -9.85 -7.94
N VAL A 151 -8.34 -9.80 -7.37
CA VAL A 151 -9.52 -9.27 -8.06
C VAL A 151 -9.31 -7.81 -8.45
N SER A 152 -8.89 -6.96 -7.51
CA SER A 152 -8.64 -5.53 -7.77
C SER A 152 -7.64 -5.33 -8.91
N TYR A 153 -6.52 -6.05 -8.88
CA TYR A 153 -5.47 -5.94 -9.90
C TYR A 153 -5.94 -6.42 -11.28
N VAL A 154 -6.62 -7.56 -11.34
CA VAL A 154 -7.07 -8.14 -12.62
C VAL A 154 -8.12 -7.25 -13.27
N TYR A 155 -9.10 -6.76 -12.49
CA TYR A 155 -10.16 -5.90 -13.03
C TYR A 155 -9.59 -4.56 -13.50
N LEU A 156 -8.75 -3.90 -12.68
CA LEU A 156 -8.14 -2.63 -13.07
C LEU A 156 -7.24 -2.78 -14.31
N TYR A 157 -6.54 -3.90 -14.45
CA TYR A 157 -5.72 -4.14 -15.64
C TYR A 157 -6.56 -4.37 -16.91
N ARG A 158 -7.63 -5.18 -16.81
CA ARG A 158 -8.48 -5.51 -17.97
C ARG A 158 -9.29 -4.33 -18.47
N HIS A 159 -9.82 -3.52 -17.55
CA HIS A 159 -10.78 -2.49 -17.88
C HIS A 159 -10.24 -1.08 -17.70
N GLY A 160 -9.05 -0.93 -17.11
CA GLY A 160 -8.55 0.40 -16.75
C GLY A 160 -8.37 1.34 -17.94
N GLY A 161 -8.11 0.87 -19.16
CA GLY A 161 -8.05 1.81 -20.29
C GLY A 161 -9.39 2.17 -20.91
N GLU A 162 -10.45 1.40 -20.65
CA GLU A 162 -11.83 1.88 -20.89
C GLU A 162 -12.13 3.03 -19.94
N LEU A 163 -11.70 2.92 -18.68
CA LEU A 163 -11.87 3.96 -17.66
C LEU A 163 -11.09 5.23 -18.02
N LEU A 164 -9.85 5.09 -18.50
CA LEU A 164 -9.06 6.24 -18.98
C LEU A 164 -9.70 6.89 -20.20
N ARG A 165 -10.26 6.10 -21.12
CA ARG A 165 -10.96 6.62 -22.31
C ARG A 165 -12.20 7.44 -21.93
N ASP A 166 -12.85 7.09 -20.83
CA ASP A 166 -14.06 7.73 -20.33
C ASP A 166 -13.76 8.86 -19.31
N ASP A 167 -12.51 9.36 -19.27
CA ASP A 167 -12.02 10.46 -18.42
C ASP A 167 -12.11 10.16 -16.90
N LEU A 168 -11.92 8.89 -16.53
CA LEU A 168 -11.95 8.41 -15.14
C LEU A 168 -10.53 8.14 -14.57
N GLU A 169 -9.54 8.94 -14.96
CA GLU A 169 -8.14 8.80 -14.52
C GLU A 169 -7.98 8.94 -13.00
N LEU A 170 -8.76 9.84 -12.40
CA LEU A 170 -8.80 10.01 -10.95
C LEU A 170 -9.25 8.73 -10.25
N ASP A 171 -10.25 8.04 -10.78
CA ASP A 171 -10.79 6.82 -10.20
C ASP A 171 -9.79 5.65 -10.31
N VAL A 172 -9.02 5.58 -11.40
CA VAL A 172 -7.88 4.64 -11.55
C VAL A 172 -6.82 4.93 -10.49
N THR A 173 -6.49 6.21 -10.30
CA THR A 173 -5.48 6.65 -9.33
C THR A 173 -5.92 6.36 -7.89
N LEU A 174 -7.17 6.67 -7.53
CA LEU A 174 -7.75 6.39 -6.23
C LEU A 174 -7.83 4.88 -5.95
N THR A 175 -8.12 4.06 -6.96
CA THR A 175 -8.10 2.59 -6.79
C THR A 175 -6.71 2.09 -6.44
N ARG A 176 -5.65 2.59 -7.10
CA ARG A 176 -4.27 2.23 -6.77
C ARG A 176 -3.87 2.76 -5.39
N ALA A 177 -4.11 4.03 -5.13
CA ALA A 177 -3.65 4.73 -3.94
C ALA A 177 -4.41 4.34 -2.66
N LEU A 178 -5.73 4.15 -2.73
CA LEU A 178 -6.57 3.85 -1.57
C LEU A 178 -6.89 2.36 -1.47
N VAL A 179 -7.48 1.75 -2.52
CA VAL A 179 -7.99 0.37 -2.46
C VAL A 179 -6.82 -0.62 -2.38
N GLN A 180 -5.93 -0.62 -3.37
CA GLN A 180 -4.85 -1.62 -3.45
C GLN A 180 -3.83 -1.45 -2.33
N ASN A 181 -3.40 -0.22 -2.02
CA ASN A 181 -2.52 0.01 -0.88
C ASN A 181 -3.23 -0.25 0.46
N GLY A 182 -4.51 0.11 0.62
CA GLY A 182 -5.27 -0.19 1.84
C GLY A 182 -5.36 -1.69 2.09
N LEU A 183 -5.76 -2.46 1.08
CA LEU A 183 -5.85 -3.92 1.16
C LEU A 183 -4.48 -4.58 1.37
N SER A 184 -3.43 -4.07 0.71
CA SER A 184 -2.08 -4.62 0.82
C SER A 184 -1.45 -4.39 2.19
N MET A 185 -1.73 -3.26 2.85
CA MET A 185 -1.27 -3.02 4.22
C MET A 185 -2.01 -3.95 5.19
N TYR A 186 -3.32 -4.11 5.02
CA TYR A 186 -4.10 -5.04 5.84
C TYR A 186 -3.60 -6.47 5.68
N MET A 187 -3.38 -6.92 4.44
CA MET A 187 -2.88 -8.26 4.13
C MET A 187 -1.51 -8.53 4.78
N ALA A 188 -0.56 -7.60 4.67
CA ALA A 188 0.75 -7.73 5.28
C ALA A 188 0.67 -7.85 6.80
N TRP A 189 -0.14 -7.00 7.44
CA TRP A 189 -0.33 -7.06 8.88
C TRP A 189 -1.05 -8.33 9.35
N SER A 190 -2.05 -8.81 8.60
CA SER A 190 -2.69 -10.10 8.89
C SER A 190 -1.71 -11.27 8.77
N GLY A 191 -0.81 -11.26 7.79
CA GLY A 191 0.28 -12.24 7.68
C GLY A 191 1.23 -12.19 8.87
N PHE A 192 1.52 -10.99 9.38
CA PHE A 192 2.30 -10.80 10.61
C PHE A 192 1.59 -11.37 11.84
N ASN A 193 0.30 -11.06 12.01
CA ASN A 193 -0.51 -11.59 13.11
C ASN A 193 -0.61 -13.12 13.03
N PHE A 194 -0.74 -13.70 11.83
CA PHE A 194 -0.66 -15.15 11.66
C PHE A 194 0.66 -15.73 12.17
N ALA A 195 1.81 -15.18 11.77
CA ALA A 195 3.12 -15.66 12.23
C ALA A 195 3.26 -15.55 13.76
N LEU A 196 2.79 -14.45 14.36
CA LEU A 196 2.79 -14.27 15.81
C LEU A 196 1.87 -15.27 16.51
N SER A 197 0.62 -15.43 16.05
CA SER A 197 -0.34 -16.39 16.62
C SER A 197 0.16 -17.83 16.51
N LEU A 198 0.86 -18.17 15.41
CA LEU A 198 1.51 -19.47 15.28
C LEU A 198 2.60 -19.65 16.33
N ALA A 199 3.46 -18.65 16.57
CA ALA A 199 4.49 -18.74 17.61
C ALA A 199 3.86 -18.92 19.00
N VAL A 200 2.79 -18.19 19.31
CA VAL A 200 2.04 -18.33 20.56
C VAL A 200 1.49 -19.75 20.69
N ASN A 201 0.84 -20.29 19.68
CA ASN A 201 0.34 -21.66 19.68
C ASN A 201 1.47 -22.70 19.89
N LEU A 202 2.62 -22.53 19.23
CA LEU A 202 3.77 -23.44 19.39
C LEU A 202 4.29 -23.45 20.85
N VAL A 203 4.28 -22.32 21.54
CA VAL A 203 4.75 -22.23 22.93
C VAL A 203 3.70 -22.73 23.91
N PHE A 204 2.48 -22.19 23.83
CA PHE A 204 1.47 -22.36 24.87
C PHE A 204 0.65 -23.65 24.73
N ASP A 205 0.42 -24.12 23.50
CA ASP A 205 -0.33 -25.36 23.27
C ASP A 205 0.59 -26.57 22.99
N ASN A 206 1.79 -26.33 22.45
CA ASN A 206 2.73 -27.40 22.06
C ASN A 206 4.03 -27.44 22.88
N GLY A 207 4.22 -26.54 23.86
CA GLY A 207 5.34 -26.57 24.79
C GLY A 207 6.72 -26.26 24.19
N LEU A 208 6.77 -25.66 23.00
CA LEU A 208 8.04 -25.29 22.37
C LEU A 208 8.70 -24.13 23.13
N LYS A 209 10.03 -24.08 23.12
CA LYS A 209 10.76 -22.96 23.74
C LYS A 209 10.43 -21.65 23.02
N PRO A 210 10.21 -20.53 23.75
CA PRO A 210 9.88 -19.23 23.14
C PRO A 210 10.85 -18.78 22.05
N LYS A 211 12.16 -18.96 22.26
CA LYS A 211 13.18 -18.59 21.28
C LYS A 211 13.06 -19.39 19.99
N ASP A 212 12.73 -20.67 20.05
CA ASP A 212 12.60 -21.55 18.89
C ASP A 212 11.31 -21.26 18.12
N ALA A 213 10.19 -21.07 18.83
CA ALA A 213 8.94 -20.65 18.21
C ALA A 213 9.04 -19.30 17.48
N SER A 214 9.72 -18.32 18.08
CA SER A 214 10.01 -17.04 17.43
C SER A 214 10.91 -17.18 16.20
N THR A 215 11.90 -18.08 16.22
CA THR A 215 12.73 -18.37 15.05
C THR A 215 11.90 -18.93 13.90
N ILE A 216 10.98 -19.86 14.18
CA ILE A 216 10.06 -20.43 13.17
C ILE A 216 9.17 -19.34 12.57
N ALA A 217 8.59 -18.49 13.41
CA ALA A 217 7.72 -17.40 12.95
C ALA A 217 8.50 -16.33 12.16
N LEU A 218 9.74 -16.00 12.54
CA LEU A 218 10.61 -15.13 11.74
C LEU A 218 10.95 -15.77 10.39
N GLY A 219 11.23 -17.07 10.34
CA GLY A 219 11.43 -17.80 9.08
C GLY A 219 10.21 -17.74 8.16
N LEU A 220 9.01 -17.85 8.73
CA LEU A 220 7.75 -17.69 8.00
C LEU A 220 7.57 -16.26 7.48
N LEU A 221 7.91 -15.24 8.28
CA LEU A 221 7.90 -13.84 7.82
C LEU A 221 8.88 -13.60 6.66
N VAL A 222 10.10 -14.17 6.73
CA VAL A 222 11.05 -14.12 5.60
C VAL A 222 10.41 -14.72 4.35
N PHE A 223 9.80 -15.91 4.47
CA PHE A 223 9.13 -16.55 3.36
C PHE A 223 8.06 -15.64 2.74
N PHE A 224 7.20 -15.02 3.55
CA PHE A 224 6.17 -14.11 3.04
C PHE A 224 6.73 -12.85 2.39
N ILE A 225 7.75 -12.23 2.97
CA ILE A 225 8.36 -11.01 2.44
C ILE A 225 9.06 -11.31 1.11
N VAL A 226 9.81 -12.41 1.04
CA VAL A 226 10.49 -12.83 -0.20
C VAL A 226 9.46 -13.21 -1.27
N LEU A 227 8.43 -13.99 -0.92
CA LEU A 227 7.37 -14.34 -1.85
C LEU A 227 6.65 -13.09 -2.38
N TYR A 228 6.31 -12.14 -1.51
CA TYR A 228 5.69 -10.88 -1.90
C TYR A 228 6.62 -10.07 -2.82
N ALA A 229 7.91 -9.94 -2.47
CA ALA A 229 8.88 -9.22 -3.30
C ALA A 229 9.06 -9.85 -4.69
N VAL A 230 9.12 -11.19 -4.78
CA VAL A 230 9.18 -11.90 -6.07
C VAL A 230 7.92 -11.66 -6.89
N LEU A 231 6.74 -11.76 -6.27
CA LEU A 231 5.47 -11.50 -6.95
C LEU A 231 5.39 -10.05 -7.44
N ASP A 232 5.81 -9.10 -6.62
CA ASP A 232 5.70 -7.67 -6.86
C ASP A 232 6.70 -7.16 -7.91
N ILE A 233 7.95 -7.60 -7.83
CA ILE A 233 9.05 -7.12 -8.69
C ILE A 233 9.15 -7.95 -9.98
N VAL A 234 9.02 -9.27 -9.90
CA VAL A 234 9.31 -10.18 -11.03
C VAL A 234 8.03 -10.57 -11.76
N VAL A 235 7.07 -11.20 -11.06
CA VAL A 235 5.96 -11.91 -11.70
C VAL A 235 4.84 -10.97 -12.15
N ARG A 236 4.50 -9.99 -11.33
CA ARG A 236 3.33 -9.12 -11.50
C ARG A 236 3.67 -7.64 -11.47
N SER A 237 4.87 -7.29 -11.95
CA SER A 237 5.31 -5.90 -12.03
C SER A 237 4.32 -5.00 -12.79
N LYS A 238 3.57 -5.54 -13.76
CA LYS A 238 2.50 -4.81 -14.48
C LYS A 238 1.29 -4.45 -13.62
N TYR A 239 0.95 -5.29 -12.64
CA TYR A 239 -0.25 -5.15 -11.81
C TYR A 239 0.02 -4.37 -10.52
N MET A 240 1.20 -4.59 -9.91
CA MET A 240 1.50 -4.12 -8.56
C MET A 240 2.38 -2.86 -8.53
N CYS A 241 2.65 -2.21 -9.67
CA CYS A 241 3.56 -1.05 -9.79
C CYS A 241 3.45 0.00 -8.67
N TYR A 242 2.23 0.31 -8.24
CA TYR A 242 1.93 1.39 -7.31
C TYR A 242 1.53 0.91 -5.92
N THR A 243 1.73 -0.37 -5.60
CA THR A 243 1.44 -0.91 -4.27
C THR A 243 2.73 -0.98 -3.46
N PHE A 244 2.79 -0.22 -2.37
CA PHE A 244 3.98 -0.04 -1.54
C PHE A 244 3.71 -0.34 -0.06
N SER A 245 2.47 -0.20 0.36
CA SER A 245 2.07 -0.20 1.77
C SER A 245 2.41 -1.49 2.54
N ALA A 246 2.46 -2.66 1.88
CA ALA A 246 2.88 -3.91 2.51
C ALA A 246 4.32 -3.83 3.06
N TYR A 247 5.24 -3.22 2.31
CA TYR A 247 6.62 -3.04 2.77
C TYR A 247 6.68 -2.09 3.97
N LEU A 248 5.92 -0.99 3.94
CA LEU A 248 5.87 -0.02 5.03
C LEU A 248 5.40 -0.68 6.34
N VAL A 249 4.34 -1.48 6.26
CA VAL A 249 3.81 -2.24 7.40
C VAL A 249 4.79 -3.31 7.87
N GLY A 250 5.39 -4.06 6.95
CA GLY A 250 6.40 -5.07 7.28
C GLY A 250 7.59 -4.46 8.02
N MET A 251 8.10 -3.33 7.54
CA MET A 251 9.17 -2.58 8.20
C MET A 251 8.73 -2.10 9.58
N ALA A 252 7.56 -1.47 9.71
CA ALA A 252 7.06 -0.99 10.99
C ALA A 252 6.91 -2.13 12.02
N GLY A 253 6.41 -3.29 11.61
CA GLY A 253 6.31 -4.48 12.46
C GLY A 253 7.67 -5.00 12.91
N LEU A 254 8.63 -5.13 11.99
CA LEU A 254 10.01 -5.58 12.29
C LEU A 254 10.76 -4.59 13.18
N ILE A 255 10.63 -3.29 12.94
CA ILE A 255 11.14 -2.24 13.84
C ILE A 255 10.50 -2.39 15.21
N GLY A 256 9.19 -2.62 15.27
CA GLY A 256 8.47 -2.90 16.51
C GLY A 256 9.06 -4.06 17.31
N ILE A 257 9.41 -5.17 16.65
CA ILE A 257 10.08 -6.31 17.29
C ILE A 257 11.43 -5.89 17.89
N LEU A 258 12.25 -5.17 17.11
CA LEU A 258 13.56 -4.72 17.56
C LEU A 258 13.44 -3.73 18.73
N THR A 259 12.50 -2.78 18.68
CA THR A 259 12.31 -1.81 19.77
C THR A 259 11.95 -2.45 21.09
N GLU A 260 11.29 -3.62 21.08
CA GLU A 260 10.84 -4.31 22.29
C GLU A 260 11.82 -5.38 22.78
N ASN A 261 12.50 -6.07 21.86
CA ASN A 261 13.26 -7.30 22.16
C ASN A 261 14.71 -7.26 21.62
N TYR A 262 15.30 -6.08 21.44
CA TYR A 262 16.69 -6.00 20.99
C TYR A 262 17.64 -6.48 22.10
N GLU A 263 18.31 -7.59 21.83
CA GLU A 263 19.43 -8.08 22.62
C GLU A 263 20.61 -8.32 21.67
N ALA A 264 21.77 -7.74 21.99
CA ALA A 264 22.95 -7.89 21.15
C ALA A 264 23.35 -9.36 21.07
N TRP A 265 23.66 -9.82 19.84
CA TRP A 265 24.11 -11.19 19.56
C TRP A 265 23.05 -12.30 19.76
N GLU A 266 21.80 -11.95 20.04
CA GLU A 266 20.72 -12.93 20.11
C GLU A 266 20.25 -13.36 18.72
N ARG A 267 19.93 -14.66 18.60
CA ARG A 267 19.57 -15.30 17.32
C ARG A 267 18.39 -14.62 16.65
N ASN A 268 17.32 -14.37 17.40
CA ASN A 268 16.09 -13.77 16.88
C ASN A 268 16.28 -12.29 16.55
N THR A 269 17.12 -11.56 17.28
CA THR A 269 17.47 -10.18 16.98
C THR A 269 18.24 -10.10 15.67
N ILE A 270 19.27 -10.94 15.48
CA ILE A 270 20.03 -11.03 14.23
C ILE A 270 19.11 -11.37 13.05
N MET A 271 18.25 -12.38 13.21
CA MET A 271 17.29 -12.75 12.17
C MET A 271 16.35 -11.59 11.84
N THR A 272 15.79 -10.91 12.84
CA THR A 272 14.89 -9.76 12.63
C THR A 272 15.60 -8.64 11.85
N CYS A 273 16.86 -8.34 12.19
CA CYS A 273 17.69 -7.37 11.44
C CYS A 273 17.89 -7.80 9.98
N ILE A 274 18.16 -9.08 9.72
CA ILE A 274 18.28 -9.61 8.36
C ILE A 274 16.97 -9.47 7.59
N VAL A 275 15.83 -9.84 8.20
CA VAL A 275 14.51 -9.69 7.56
C VAL A 275 14.23 -8.21 7.25
N LEU A 276 14.55 -7.31 8.17
CA LEU A 276 14.38 -5.87 7.97
C LEU A 276 15.26 -5.36 6.82
N ALA A 277 16.53 -5.79 6.75
CA ALA A 277 17.44 -5.43 5.67
C ALA A 277 16.94 -5.94 4.30
N ILE A 278 16.43 -7.18 4.22
CA ILE A 278 15.82 -7.72 3.01
C ILE A 278 14.59 -6.90 2.61
N THR A 279 13.74 -6.53 3.57
CA THR A 279 12.54 -5.73 3.33
C THR A 279 12.89 -4.33 2.81
N LEU A 280 13.88 -3.68 3.41
CA LEU A 280 14.39 -2.37 2.98
C LEU A 280 14.99 -2.44 1.57
N LEU A 281 15.78 -3.47 1.27
CA LEU A 281 16.35 -3.67 -0.06
C LEU A 281 15.26 -3.89 -1.12
N ALA A 282 14.30 -4.77 -0.85
CA ALA A 282 13.17 -5.01 -1.74
C ALA A 282 12.35 -3.74 -1.98
N PHE A 283 12.08 -2.97 -0.92
CA PHE A 283 11.41 -1.68 -1.02
C PHE A 283 12.20 -0.67 -1.85
N GLY A 284 13.52 -0.56 -1.64
CA GLY A 284 14.40 0.32 -2.42
C GLY A 284 14.41 -0.04 -3.91
N ILE A 285 14.54 -1.34 -4.23
CA ILE A 285 14.45 -1.85 -5.61
C ILE A 285 13.08 -1.50 -6.21
N LYS A 286 12.00 -1.70 -5.45
CA LYS A 286 10.64 -1.39 -5.88
C LYS A 286 10.47 0.10 -6.19
N VAL A 287 10.93 0.99 -5.31
CA VAL A 287 10.86 2.45 -5.52
C VAL A 287 11.68 2.85 -6.75
N ALA A 288 12.91 2.33 -6.89
CA ALA A 288 13.74 2.58 -8.07
C ALA A 288 13.08 2.10 -9.37
N PHE A 289 12.52 0.89 -9.37
CA PHE A 289 11.83 0.33 -10.52
C PHE A 289 10.58 1.12 -10.88
N THR A 290 9.78 1.54 -9.90
CA THR A 290 8.59 2.36 -10.15
C THR A 290 8.97 3.76 -10.64
N MET A 291 10.03 4.38 -10.11
CA MET A 291 10.53 5.67 -10.63
C MET A 291 11.06 5.58 -12.05
N TRP A 292 11.85 4.55 -12.36
CA TRP A 292 12.35 4.29 -13.72
C TRP A 292 11.19 4.10 -14.69
N ARG A 293 10.19 3.31 -14.28
CA ARG A 293 9.00 3.05 -15.09
C ARG A 293 8.14 4.30 -15.26
N TRP A 294 7.95 5.09 -14.21
CA TRP A 294 7.23 6.37 -14.29
C TRP A 294 7.81 7.29 -15.38
N ARG A 295 9.14 7.34 -15.49
CA ARG A 295 9.84 8.13 -16.52
C ARG A 295 9.74 7.54 -17.93
N THR A 296 9.63 6.22 -18.06
CA THR A 296 9.72 5.52 -19.36
C THR A 296 8.33 5.19 -19.96
N CYS A 297 7.37 4.80 -19.12
CA CYS A 297 5.98 4.50 -19.45
C CYS A 297 5.14 4.81 -18.19
N PRO A 298 4.67 6.07 -18.03
CA PRO A 298 3.97 6.51 -16.82
C PRO A 298 2.70 5.70 -16.55
N GLU A 299 2.10 5.12 -17.59
CA GLU A 299 0.88 4.35 -17.46
C GLU A 299 1.00 2.93 -18.05
N PRO A 300 1.19 1.91 -17.20
CA PRO A 300 1.31 0.51 -17.61
C PRO A 300 0.14 0.00 -18.46
N ILE A 301 -1.05 0.56 -18.23
CA ILE A 301 -2.29 0.21 -18.91
C ILE A 301 -2.25 0.72 -20.37
N MET A 302 -1.78 1.96 -20.57
CA MET A 302 -1.66 2.60 -21.89
C MET A 302 -0.54 2.01 -22.75
N CYS A 303 0.55 1.54 -22.13
CA CYS A 303 1.65 0.88 -22.85
C CYS A 303 1.34 -0.57 -23.26
N SER A 304 0.16 -1.12 -22.94
CA SER A 304 -0.23 -2.48 -23.35
C SER A 304 -0.64 -2.53 -24.83
N GLU A 305 -0.16 -3.53 -25.57
CA GLU A 305 -0.48 -3.73 -27.00
C GLU A 305 -1.99 -3.91 -27.27
N GLU A 306 -2.72 -4.46 -26.28
CA GLU A 306 -4.17 -4.59 -26.34
C GLU A 306 -4.85 -3.21 -26.32
N MET A 307 -4.35 -2.27 -25.51
CA MET A 307 -4.88 -0.92 -25.45
C MET A 307 -4.55 -0.11 -26.69
N LYS A 308 -3.33 -0.23 -27.23
CA LYS A 308 -2.94 0.41 -28.50
C LYS A 308 -3.88 -0.02 -29.64
N LYS A 309 -4.22 -1.31 -29.71
CA LYS A 309 -5.20 -1.84 -30.67
C LYS A 309 -6.63 -1.33 -30.41
N ALA A 310 -7.04 -1.23 -29.15
CA ALA A 310 -8.36 -0.72 -28.77
C ALA A 310 -8.51 0.78 -29.10
N MET A 311 -7.45 1.57 -28.95
CA MET A 311 -7.43 3.00 -29.30
C MET A 311 -7.37 3.23 -30.81
N ALA A 312 -6.63 2.38 -31.55
CA ALA A 312 -6.52 2.46 -33.01
C ALA A 312 -7.85 2.20 -33.74
N ASN A 313 -8.77 1.43 -33.14
CA ASN A 313 -10.05 1.06 -33.74
C ASN A 313 -11.22 1.99 -33.33
N LYS A 314 -10.96 3.19 -32.79
CA LYS A 314 -12.04 4.09 -32.37
C LYS A 314 -12.79 4.65 -33.60
N PRO A 315 -14.12 4.47 -33.72
CA PRO A 315 -14.90 5.32 -34.62
C PRO A 315 -14.81 6.75 -34.11
N VAL A 316 -14.51 7.70 -35.00
CA VAL A 316 -14.57 9.12 -34.68
C VAL A 316 -16.03 9.43 -34.34
N VAL A 317 -16.32 9.60 -33.06
CA VAL A 317 -17.62 10.12 -32.63
C VAL A 317 -17.65 11.57 -33.12
N PRO A 318 -18.59 11.95 -34.01
CA PRO A 318 -18.69 13.33 -34.44
C PRO A 318 -18.91 14.20 -33.19
N PRO A 319 -18.29 15.38 -33.11
CA PRO A 319 -18.45 16.26 -31.97
C PRO A 319 -19.94 16.50 -31.71
N THR A 320 -20.34 16.42 -30.44
CA THR A 320 -21.69 16.78 -30.01
C THR A 320 -22.00 18.17 -30.56
N PRO A 321 -23.12 18.35 -31.29
CA PRO A 321 -23.40 19.62 -31.92
C PRO A 321 -23.40 20.72 -30.85
N THR A 322 -22.66 21.81 -31.09
CA THR A 322 -22.68 22.98 -30.21
C THR A 322 -24.10 23.54 -30.12
N SER A 323 -24.41 24.31 -29.07
CA SER A 323 -25.72 24.97 -28.95
C SER A 323 -26.08 25.80 -30.20
N GLU A 324 -25.10 26.36 -30.90
CA GLU A 324 -25.26 26.99 -32.22
C GLU A 324 -25.67 26.01 -33.34
N GLN A 325 -25.10 24.81 -33.39
CA GLN A 325 -25.44 23.78 -34.38
C GLN A 325 -26.83 23.16 -34.13
N MET A 326 -27.33 23.19 -32.89
CA MET A 326 -28.71 22.82 -32.58
C MET A 326 -29.72 23.89 -33.02
N LEU A 327 -29.31 25.17 -33.06
CA LEU A 327 -30.14 26.31 -33.49
C LEU A 327 -30.18 26.48 -35.02
N TYR A 328 -29.13 26.07 -35.74
CA TYR A 328 -29.04 26.18 -37.20
C TYR A 328 -28.60 24.84 -37.84
N PRO A 329 -29.53 23.90 -38.09
CA PRO A 329 -29.21 22.55 -38.60
C PRO A 329 -28.55 22.53 -39.99
N TRP A 330 -28.61 23.64 -40.72
CA TRP A 330 -28.02 23.83 -42.05
C TRP A 330 -26.63 24.49 -42.02
N TYR A 331 -26.16 24.95 -40.87
CA TYR A 331 -24.84 25.57 -40.74
C TYR A 331 -23.79 24.49 -40.43
N GLN A 332 -23.07 24.04 -41.46
CA GLN A 332 -21.91 23.17 -41.29
C GLN A 332 -20.65 24.04 -41.24
N PRO A 333 -19.94 24.11 -40.10
CA PRO A 333 -18.63 24.75 -40.08
C PRO A 333 -17.69 23.96 -41.00
N GLN A 334 -16.95 24.68 -41.85
CA GLN A 334 -15.92 24.11 -42.68
C GLN A 334 -14.93 23.33 -41.81
N PRO A 335 -14.52 22.10 -42.19
CA PRO A 335 -13.55 21.35 -41.43
C PRO A 335 -12.24 22.13 -41.35
N VAL A 336 -11.87 22.57 -40.15
CA VAL A 336 -10.52 23.04 -39.87
C VAL A 336 -9.65 21.79 -39.83
N TYR A 337 -9.03 21.48 -40.96
CA TYR A 337 -7.98 20.47 -41.01
C TYR A 337 -6.83 20.96 -40.13
N TYR A 338 -6.61 20.34 -38.98
CA TYR A 338 -5.30 20.35 -38.36
C TYR A 338 -4.35 19.70 -39.36
N MET A 339 -3.60 20.51 -40.10
CA MET A 339 -2.47 20.01 -40.86
C MET A 339 -1.52 19.40 -39.85
N LEU A 340 -1.39 18.07 -39.89
CA LEU A 340 -0.22 17.41 -39.34
C LEU A 340 1.02 18.11 -39.95
N PRO A 341 2.06 18.42 -39.17
CA PRO A 341 3.30 18.89 -39.76
C PRO A 341 3.74 17.85 -40.80
N PRO A 342 4.14 18.30 -42.01
CA PRO A 342 4.51 17.38 -43.07
C PRO A 342 5.62 16.44 -42.59
N PRO A 343 5.64 15.18 -43.05
CA PRO A 343 6.75 14.27 -42.75
C PRO A 343 8.05 14.93 -43.20
N GLU A 344 9.06 14.91 -42.32
CA GLU A 344 10.41 15.37 -42.63
C GLU A 344 10.86 14.74 -43.94
N MET A 345 10.99 15.56 -44.99
CA MET A 345 11.63 15.12 -46.22
C MET A 345 13.09 14.80 -45.93
N PRO A 346 13.65 13.72 -46.50
CA PRO A 346 15.09 13.48 -46.41
C PRO A 346 15.81 14.67 -47.02
N TYR A 347 16.61 15.37 -46.20
CA TYR A 347 17.47 16.45 -46.66
C TYR A 347 18.39 15.91 -47.77
N GLN A 348 18.16 16.35 -48.99
CA GLN A 348 19.15 16.28 -50.06
C GLN A 348 20.38 17.06 -49.60
N GLN A 349 21.53 16.38 -49.56
CA GLN A 349 22.82 17.03 -49.34
C GLN A 349 23.11 17.93 -50.55
N SER A 350 22.97 19.24 -50.36
CA SER A 350 23.55 20.24 -51.26
C SER A 350 25.08 20.29 -51.06
N PRO A 351 25.86 20.54 -52.13
CA PRO A 351 27.31 20.46 -52.08
C PRO A 351 27.94 21.53 -51.17
N VAL A 352 28.91 21.08 -50.38
CA VAL A 352 29.72 21.87 -49.45
C VAL A 352 30.54 22.90 -50.21
N ILE A 353 30.24 24.19 -50.02
CA ILE A 353 31.14 25.28 -50.36
C ILE A 353 32.02 25.53 -49.13
N TYR A 354 33.32 25.25 -49.27
CA TYR A 354 34.33 25.57 -48.27
C TYR A 354 34.53 27.09 -48.21
N THR A 355 34.21 27.68 -47.06
CA THR A 355 34.78 28.97 -46.65
C THR A 355 35.59 28.77 -45.36
N SER A 356 36.87 29.08 -45.47
CA SER A 356 37.93 28.98 -44.47
C SER A 356 37.63 29.72 -43.16
N PRO A 357 38.15 29.23 -42.02
CA PRO A 357 37.97 29.86 -40.71
C PRO A 357 38.93 31.05 -40.51
N PRO A 358 38.53 32.13 -39.84
CA PRO A 358 39.47 33.06 -39.24
C PRO A 358 39.96 32.52 -37.88
N GLN A 359 41.29 32.44 -37.77
CA GLN A 359 42.07 32.18 -36.55
C GLN A 359 42.22 33.46 -35.69
N PRO A 360 42.73 33.35 -34.45
CA PRO A 360 42.19 34.04 -33.28
C PRO A 360 42.97 35.30 -32.87
N MET A 361 42.37 36.12 -31.99
CA MET A 361 43.12 37.04 -31.13
C MET A 361 42.94 36.67 -29.65
N ALA A 362 44.07 36.29 -29.06
CA ALA A 362 44.61 36.67 -27.74
C ALA A 362 43.95 37.91 -27.10
N ASP A 363 43.91 38.15 -25.80
CA ASP A 363 44.51 37.63 -24.56
C ASP A 363 43.61 38.18 -23.44
N VAL A 364 43.41 37.49 -22.33
CA VAL A 364 43.48 38.07 -20.97
C VAL A 364 43.71 36.94 -19.98
N GLN A 365 44.91 36.96 -19.41
CA GLN A 365 45.31 36.24 -18.20
C GLN A 365 44.48 36.72 -16.99
N THR A 366 44.15 35.84 -16.06
CA THR A 366 44.55 36.00 -14.65
C THR A 366 44.20 34.77 -13.79
N LEU A 367 45.28 34.24 -13.20
CA LEU A 367 45.42 33.76 -11.82
C LEU A 367 44.67 32.50 -11.36
N ALA A 368 45.45 31.42 -11.38
CA ALA A 368 45.38 30.25 -10.54
C ALA A 368 45.50 30.60 -9.04
N LEU A 369 44.74 29.88 -8.20
CA LEU A 369 45.16 29.47 -6.86
C LEU A 369 44.63 28.04 -6.61
N SER A 370 45.58 27.12 -6.45
CA SER A 370 45.39 25.75 -5.96
C SER A 370 45.57 25.72 -4.42
N PRO A 371 45.33 24.58 -3.76
CA PRO A 371 44.78 24.49 -2.41
C PRO A 371 45.84 24.53 -1.30
N THR A 372 45.45 25.02 -0.12
CA THR A 372 46.20 24.82 1.13
C THR A 372 45.57 23.73 1.97
N GLU A 373 46.23 22.57 1.90
CA GLU A 373 46.35 21.55 2.92
C GLU A 373 47.06 22.15 4.15
N ASN A 374 46.43 22.08 5.34
CA ASN A 374 47.04 22.10 6.69
C ASN A 374 46.00 22.54 7.72
N GLN A 375 45.37 21.59 8.42
CA GLN A 375 45.18 21.64 9.88
C GLN A 375 45.02 20.22 10.42
N VAL A 376 46.18 19.62 10.69
CA VAL A 376 46.35 18.47 11.59
C VAL A 376 46.34 19.00 13.02
N GLN A 377 45.59 18.32 13.88
CA GLN A 377 45.71 18.24 15.35
C GLN A 377 45.61 19.55 16.17
N VAL A 378 44.59 19.64 17.01
CA VAL A 378 44.67 19.78 18.48
C VAL A 378 43.23 19.87 19.00
N LEU A 379 42.71 18.80 19.63
CA LEU A 379 41.80 18.83 20.80
C LEU A 379 41.38 17.39 21.17
N ASN A 380 42.38 16.57 21.51
CA ASN A 380 42.18 15.46 22.42
C ASN A 380 42.43 15.99 23.83
N GLN A 381 41.38 16.19 24.61
CA GLN A 381 41.34 16.09 26.09
C GLN A 381 39.95 16.52 26.60
N ILE A 382 39.03 15.56 26.73
CA ILE A 382 37.89 15.69 27.63
C ILE A 382 37.85 14.41 28.49
N PRO A 383 37.80 14.50 29.83
CA PRO A 383 37.87 13.34 30.70
C PRO A 383 36.59 12.50 30.62
N SER A 384 36.77 11.19 30.73
CA SER A 384 35.73 10.19 30.92
C SER A 384 34.87 10.50 32.15
N GLN A 385 33.62 10.93 31.93
CA GLN A 385 32.56 10.80 32.92
C GLN A 385 31.66 9.63 32.52
N GLN A 386 31.62 8.62 33.39
CA GLN A 386 30.65 7.53 33.32
C GLN A 386 29.23 8.10 33.46
N PRO A 387 28.26 7.75 32.61
CA PRO A 387 26.88 8.02 32.92
C PRO A 387 26.41 7.01 33.98
N VAL A 388 26.12 7.53 35.16
CA VAL A 388 25.30 6.86 36.18
C VAL A 388 23.93 6.63 35.57
N TYR A 389 23.59 5.38 35.26
CA TYR A 389 22.22 5.00 34.91
C TYR A 389 21.35 5.09 36.17
N GLN A 390 20.73 6.26 36.37
CA GLN A 390 19.56 6.36 37.24
C GLN A 390 18.39 5.66 36.55
N THR A 391 17.93 4.58 37.17
CA THR A 391 16.68 3.90 36.85
C THR A 391 15.51 4.89 36.98
N ILE A 392 14.93 5.28 35.85
CA ILE A 392 13.65 5.99 35.81
C ILE A 392 12.56 4.94 36.09
N PRO A 393 11.68 5.13 37.09
CA PRO A 393 10.56 4.23 37.33
C PRO A 393 9.62 4.25 36.14
N ALA A 394 9.08 3.08 35.78
CA ALA A 394 7.99 2.91 34.82
C ALA A 394 6.71 3.60 35.35
N GLY A 395 6.63 4.91 35.15
CA GLY A 395 5.45 5.74 35.38
C GLY A 395 4.76 6.01 34.04
N GLY A 396 3.47 5.67 33.97
CA GLY A 396 2.65 5.79 32.77
C GLY A 396 2.58 7.21 32.23
N TRP A 397 2.80 7.33 30.92
CA TRP A 397 2.48 8.52 30.15
C TRP A 397 1.01 8.45 29.74
N THR A 398 0.12 8.84 30.65
CA THR A 398 -1.25 9.24 30.33
C THR A 398 -1.30 10.75 30.19
N GLY A 399 -1.65 11.24 29.01
CA GLY A 399 -2.06 12.63 28.86
C GLY A 399 -1.74 13.18 27.49
N TRP A 400 -2.62 12.93 26.51
CA TRP A 400 -2.95 13.81 25.39
C TRP A 400 -4.20 13.22 24.71
N VAL A 401 -5.39 13.56 25.20
CA VAL A 401 -6.66 13.91 24.50
C VAL A 401 -7.65 14.20 25.63
N SER A 402 -7.76 15.47 25.98
CA SER A 402 -8.90 16.05 26.70
C SER A 402 -10.04 16.33 25.74
#